data_AF-A0A5E4IEK9-F1
#
_entry.id   AF-A0A5E4IEK9-F1
#
_cell.length_a   1.000
_cell.length_b   1.000
_cell.length_c   1.000
_cell.angle_alpha   90.00
_cell.angle_beta   90.00
_cell.angle_gamma   90.00
#
_symmetry.space_group_name_H-M   'P 1'
#
loop_
_entity.id
_entity.type
_entity.pdbx_description
1 polymer ?
#
loop_
_entity_poly.entity_id
_entity_poly.type
_entity_poly.pdbx_seq_one_letter_code
_entity_poly.pdbx_strand_id
1 'polypeptide(L)'
;MEIHEKSISKKSEDRREAIKLMETHFSSLPDKDQAWQDLHRLIHDEDAGIRWFAVGVLGLAFSKAPDKDQAWQDLHCLTEDEDNLVRWEAVGVLGSVFSKVPDKKQAWQDLLGLTKAGDDEVREVAAFVLGSAFSQVPDKDQAWQDLHTLTQDEDCEVRRVAATALRLAFSLVPNKDQAWQDLRRLTRHDDREVRRGAVEALGLAFSLVPDEGLSGSSFPD
;
A
#
# COMPACT_ATOMS: atom_id res chain seq x y z
N MET A 1 10.88 -9.07 -30.60
CA MET A 1 11.81 -8.34 -31.48
C MET A 1 11.53 -6.84 -31.41
N GLU A 2 10.35 -6.36 -31.85
CA GLU A 2 10.04 -4.91 -31.82
C GLU A 2 10.03 -4.27 -30.41
N ILE A 3 9.38 -4.90 -29.43
CA ILE A 3 9.35 -4.36 -28.05
C ILE A 3 10.76 -4.24 -27.47
N HIS A 4 11.58 -5.27 -27.63
CA HIS A 4 12.95 -5.30 -27.14
C HIS A 4 13.79 -4.19 -27.75
N GLU A 5 13.82 -4.08 -29.08
CA GLU A 5 14.56 -3.06 -29.82
C GLU A 5 14.17 -1.65 -29.38
N LYS A 6 12.87 -1.41 -29.18
CA LYS A 6 12.34 -0.13 -28.72
C LYS A 6 12.70 0.16 -27.26
N SER A 7 12.68 -0.85 -26.38
CA SER A 7 12.98 -0.70 -24.95
C SER A 7 14.42 -0.28 -24.67
N ILE A 8 15.35 -0.63 -25.56
CA ILE A 8 16.78 -0.27 -25.44
C ILE A 8 17.16 0.94 -26.31
N SER A 9 16.19 1.58 -26.95
CA SER A 9 16.43 2.74 -27.80
C SER A 9 16.90 3.94 -26.97
N LYS A 10 17.81 4.74 -27.54
CA LYS A 10 18.23 6.01 -26.94
C LYS A 10 17.12 7.07 -26.95
N LYS A 11 16.08 6.90 -27.78
CA LYS A 11 14.95 7.82 -27.87
C LYS A 11 13.89 7.44 -26.85
N SER A 12 13.48 8.39 -26.00
CA SER A 12 12.43 8.14 -25.02
C SER A 12 11.08 7.83 -25.67
N GLU A 13 10.81 8.33 -26.89
CA GLU A 13 9.58 8.00 -27.62
C GLU A 13 9.49 6.52 -27.99
N ASP A 14 10.61 5.91 -28.40
CA ASP A 14 10.67 4.48 -28.69
C ASP A 14 10.45 3.67 -27.41
N ARG A 15 11.09 4.05 -26.30
CA ARG A 15 10.91 3.39 -25.00
C ARG A 15 9.48 3.50 -24.50
N ARG A 16 8.85 4.67 -24.65
CA ARG A 16 7.43 4.85 -24.34
C ARG A 16 6.53 3.97 -25.21
N GLU A 17 6.86 3.81 -26.49
CA GLU A 17 6.10 2.91 -27.37
C GLU A 17 6.27 1.44 -26.96
N ALA A 18 7.46 1.02 -26.54
CA ALA A 18 7.66 -0.31 -25.95
C ALA A 18 6.74 -0.53 -24.73
N ILE A 19 6.65 0.44 -23.83
CA ILE A 19 5.77 0.35 -22.65
C ILE A 19 4.30 0.21 -23.06
N LYS A 20 3.80 1.02 -24.01
CA LYS A 20 2.41 0.92 -24.49
C LYS A 20 2.09 -0.43 -25.12
N LEU A 21 3.04 -0.98 -25.90
CA LEU A 21 2.90 -2.32 -26.47
C LEU A 21 2.83 -3.38 -25.38
N MET A 22 3.65 -3.27 -24.33
CA MET A 22 3.56 -4.15 -23.17
C MET A 22 2.22 -3.99 -22.44
N GLU A 23 1.80 -2.77 -22.12
CA GLU A 23 0.52 -2.47 -21.45
C GLU A 23 -0.66 -3.17 -22.14
N THR A 24 -0.70 -3.07 -23.47
CA THR A 24 -1.82 -3.59 -24.27
C THR A 24 -1.74 -5.10 -24.48
N HIS A 25 -0.53 -5.66 -24.61
CA HIS A 25 -0.33 -7.01 -25.14
C HIS A 25 0.41 -7.97 -24.22
N PHE A 26 0.83 -7.58 -23.00
CA PHE A 26 1.70 -8.39 -22.13
C PHE A 26 1.24 -9.85 -22.03
N SER A 27 -0.07 -10.05 -21.81
CA SER A 27 -0.65 -11.38 -21.63
C SER A 27 -0.59 -12.26 -22.90
N SER A 28 -0.56 -11.66 -24.09
CA SER A 28 -0.53 -12.33 -25.38
C SER A 28 0.85 -12.37 -26.03
N LEU A 29 1.89 -11.82 -25.39
CA LEU A 29 3.25 -11.87 -25.94
C LEU A 29 3.75 -13.31 -26.02
N PRO A 30 4.37 -13.72 -27.16
CA PRO A 30 4.92 -15.06 -27.32
C PRO A 30 6.17 -15.27 -26.44
N ASP A 31 6.94 -14.21 -26.18
CA ASP A 31 8.14 -14.21 -25.34
C ASP A 31 7.94 -13.28 -24.14
N LYS A 32 7.36 -13.82 -23.06
CA LYS A 32 7.04 -13.07 -21.84
C LYS A 32 8.26 -12.83 -20.97
N ASP A 33 9.24 -13.73 -21.03
CA ASP A 33 10.46 -13.61 -20.24
C ASP A 33 11.30 -12.43 -20.75
N GLN A 34 11.46 -12.29 -22.07
CA GLN A 34 12.13 -11.13 -22.64
C GLN A 34 11.35 -9.83 -22.37
N ALA A 35 10.02 -9.84 -22.53
CA ALA A 35 9.20 -8.68 -22.24
C ALA A 35 9.27 -8.26 -20.76
N TRP A 36 9.35 -9.22 -19.84
CA TRP A 36 9.54 -8.96 -18.42
C TRP A 36 10.91 -8.35 -18.12
N GLN A 37 11.98 -8.87 -18.73
CA GLN A 37 13.32 -8.29 -18.59
C GLN A 37 13.39 -6.86 -19.15
N ASP A 38 12.71 -6.61 -20.26
CA ASP A 38 12.64 -5.27 -20.84
C ASP A 38 11.84 -4.31 -19.95
N LEU A 39 10.73 -4.77 -19.35
CA LEU A 39 9.97 -3.98 -18.37
C LEU A 39 10.79 -3.68 -17.11
N HIS A 40 11.50 -4.68 -16.58
CA HIS A 40 12.40 -4.53 -15.43
C HIS A 40 13.55 -3.55 -15.73
N ARG A 41 14.03 -3.47 -16.98
CA ARG A 41 14.97 -2.42 -17.38
C ARG A 41 14.33 -1.03 -17.35
N LEU A 42 13.10 -0.91 -17.86
CA LEU A 42 12.41 0.37 -18.03
C LEU A 42 11.96 1.02 -16.70
N ILE A 43 11.75 0.23 -15.65
CA ILE A 43 11.55 0.80 -14.30
C ILE A 43 12.81 1.45 -13.72
N HIS A 44 13.98 1.24 -14.33
CA HIS A 44 15.24 1.89 -13.97
C HIS A 44 15.72 2.87 -15.06
N ASP A 45 14.81 3.34 -15.91
CA ASP A 45 15.13 4.28 -16.98
C ASP A 45 15.61 5.64 -16.43
N GLU A 46 16.43 6.35 -17.19
CA GLU A 46 16.89 7.71 -16.83
C GLU A 46 15.73 8.74 -16.85
N ASP A 47 14.70 8.51 -17.66
CA ASP A 47 13.53 9.37 -17.78
C ASP A 47 12.46 8.95 -16.77
N ALA A 48 12.16 9.82 -15.80
CA ALA A 48 11.16 9.57 -14.77
C ALA A 48 9.76 9.28 -15.33
N GLY A 49 9.41 9.87 -16.48
CA GLY A 49 8.17 9.56 -17.17
C GLY A 49 8.13 8.13 -17.68
N ILE A 50 9.24 7.62 -18.23
CA ILE A 50 9.37 6.22 -18.64
C ILE A 50 9.25 5.30 -17.42
N ARG A 51 9.94 5.61 -16.32
CA ARG A 51 9.81 4.85 -15.06
C ARG A 51 8.36 4.81 -14.59
N TRP A 52 7.70 5.96 -14.50
CA TRP A 52 6.30 6.08 -14.06
C TRP A 52 5.35 5.21 -14.89
N PHE A 53 5.42 5.29 -16.23
CA PHE A 53 4.61 4.42 -17.09
C PHE A 53 4.96 2.93 -16.90
N ALA A 54 6.24 2.59 -16.72
CA ALA A 54 6.68 1.22 -16.49
C ALA A 54 6.16 0.66 -15.17
N VAL A 55 6.09 1.45 -14.09
CA VAL A 55 5.48 1.05 -12.80
C VAL A 55 4.02 0.65 -12.99
N GLY A 56 3.24 1.44 -13.74
CA GLY A 56 1.84 1.12 -14.04
C GLY A 56 1.71 -0.22 -14.79
N VAL A 57 2.54 -0.44 -15.81
CA VAL A 57 2.55 -1.72 -16.56
C VAL A 57 3.00 -2.89 -15.69
N LEU A 58 3.96 -2.69 -14.79
CA LEU A 58 4.39 -3.70 -13.81
C LEU A 58 3.21 -4.14 -12.93
N GLY A 59 2.39 -3.20 -12.46
CA GLY A 59 1.17 -3.48 -11.70
C GLY A 59 0.13 -4.31 -12.48
N LEU A 60 -0.12 -3.94 -13.74
CA LEU A 60 -1.03 -4.67 -14.64
C LEU A 60 -0.53 -6.10 -14.92
N ALA A 61 0.77 -6.23 -15.18
CA ALA A 61 1.43 -7.49 -15.51
C ALA A 61 1.70 -8.39 -14.29
N PHE A 62 1.63 -7.87 -13.06
CA PHE A 62 2.06 -8.55 -11.83
C PHE A 62 1.53 -9.99 -11.68
N SER A 63 0.27 -10.24 -11.99
CA SER A 63 -0.34 -11.58 -11.89
C SER A 63 0.30 -12.62 -12.81
N LYS A 64 0.97 -12.15 -13.87
CA LYS A 64 1.64 -12.93 -14.92
C LYS A 64 3.16 -12.86 -14.82
N ALA A 65 3.69 -12.19 -13.79
CA ALA A 65 5.12 -12.14 -13.55
C ALA A 65 5.70 -13.57 -13.43
N PRO A 66 6.85 -13.85 -14.07
CA PRO A 66 7.57 -15.09 -13.88
C PRO A 66 8.06 -15.23 -12.43
N ASP A 67 8.43 -14.11 -11.81
CA ASP A 67 8.81 -14.00 -10.40
C ASP A 67 8.03 -12.85 -9.74
N LYS A 68 7.08 -13.18 -8.85
CA LYS A 68 6.27 -12.19 -8.14
C LYS A 68 7.00 -11.56 -6.95
N ASP A 69 7.99 -12.23 -6.41
CA ASP A 69 8.76 -11.72 -5.27
C ASP A 69 9.71 -10.64 -5.80
N GLN A 70 10.37 -10.86 -6.94
CA GLN A 70 11.12 -9.81 -7.64
C GLN A 70 10.21 -8.64 -8.03
N ALA A 71 9.03 -8.91 -8.61
CA ALA A 71 8.08 -7.85 -8.98
C ALA A 71 7.67 -6.99 -7.78
N TRP A 72 7.47 -7.61 -6.62
CA TRP A 72 7.14 -6.90 -5.38
C TRP A 72 8.32 -6.05 -4.90
N GLN A 73 9.53 -6.62 -4.90
CA GLN A 73 10.74 -5.90 -4.49
C GLN A 73 11.07 -4.72 -5.42
N ASP A 74 10.86 -4.88 -6.73
CA ASP A 74 10.97 -3.80 -7.70
C ASP A 74 10.05 -2.63 -7.34
N LEU A 75 8.76 -2.91 -7.11
CA LEU A 75 7.78 -1.91 -6.69
C LEU A 75 8.16 -1.26 -5.36
N HIS A 76 8.62 -2.06 -4.39
CA HIS A 76 9.05 -1.55 -3.08
C HIS A 76 10.24 -0.60 -3.21
N CYS A 77 11.27 -0.97 -3.99
CA CYS A 77 12.42 -0.10 -4.26
C CYS A 77 12.01 1.21 -4.95
N LEU A 78 11.04 1.17 -5.86
CA LEU A 78 10.53 2.36 -6.54
C LEU A 78 9.79 3.35 -5.61
N THR A 79 9.41 2.93 -4.39
CA THR A 79 8.89 3.86 -3.38
C THR A 79 9.96 4.80 -2.83
N GLU A 80 11.24 4.55 -3.14
CA GLU A 80 12.39 5.41 -2.83
C GLU A 80 12.94 6.13 -4.07
N ASP A 81 12.23 6.09 -5.21
CA ASP A 81 12.63 6.77 -6.44
C ASP A 81 12.84 8.28 -6.20
N GLU A 82 13.75 8.91 -6.95
CA GLU A 82 13.99 10.35 -6.86
C GLU A 82 12.78 11.20 -7.27
N ASP A 83 11.95 10.70 -8.17
CA ASP A 83 10.78 11.40 -8.69
C ASP A 83 9.52 11.07 -7.87
N ASN A 84 8.83 12.11 -7.41
CA ASN A 84 7.68 11.98 -6.52
C ASN A 84 6.52 11.22 -7.19
N LEU A 85 6.30 11.39 -8.50
CA LEU A 85 5.21 10.71 -9.20
C LEU A 85 5.51 9.20 -9.32
N VAL A 86 6.77 8.83 -9.52
CA VAL A 86 7.19 7.42 -9.53
C VAL A 86 6.97 6.80 -8.15
N ARG A 87 7.38 7.47 -7.07
CA ARG A 87 7.12 7.00 -5.70
C ARG A 87 5.64 6.82 -5.43
N TRP A 88 4.82 7.81 -5.77
CA TRP A 88 3.37 7.77 -5.59
C TRP A 88 2.73 6.58 -6.32
N GLU A 89 3.09 6.39 -7.60
CA GLU A 89 2.59 5.28 -8.41
C GLU A 89 3.02 3.93 -7.82
N ALA A 90 4.27 3.81 -7.38
CA ALA A 90 4.79 2.58 -6.80
C ALA A 90 4.01 2.14 -5.56
N VAL A 91 3.76 3.04 -4.60
CA VAL A 91 2.99 2.73 -3.39
C VAL A 91 1.54 2.40 -3.74
N GLY A 92 0.92 3.13 -4.67
CA GLY A 92 -0.42 2.83 -5.15
C GLY A 92 -0.52 1.44 -5.79
N VAL A 93 0.47 1.08 -6.62
CA VAL A 93 0.54 -0.22 -7.27
C VAL A 93 0.77 -1.34 -6.25
N LEU A 94 1.65 -1.17 -5.25
CA LEU A 94 1.83 -2.13 -4.15
C LEU A 94 0.48 -2.50 -3.51
N GLY A 95 -0.36 -1.51 -3.21
CA GLY A 95 -1.70 -1.76 -2.68
C GLY A 95 -2.61 -2.53 -3.64
N SER A 96 -2.57 -2.20 -4.92
CA SER A 96 -3.39 -2.87 -5.94
C SER A 96 -2.98 -4.35 -6.16
N VAL A 97 -1.70 -4.68 -5.97
CA VAL A 97 -1.16 -6.02 -6.20
C VAL A 97 -1.02 -6.86 -4.93
N PHE A 98 -1.24 -6.30 -3.74
CA PHE A 98 -1.10 -6.99 -2.45
C PHE A 98 -1.80 -8.37 -2.41
N SER A 99 -3.01 -8.48 -2.95
CA SER A 99 -3.76 -9.77 -2.98
C SER A 99 -3.01 -10.89 -3.70
N LYS A 100 -2.17 -10.51 -4.67
CA LYS A 100 -1.46 -11.39 -5.60
C LYS A 100 -0.07 -11.78 -5.12
N VAL A 101 0.46 -11.15 -4.06
CA VAL A 101 1.79 -11.50 -3.52
C VAL A 101 1.74 -12.86 -2.80
N PRO A 102 2.75 -13.74 -3.02
CA PRO A 102 2.84 -15.02 -2.32
C PRO A 102 3.01 -14.84 -0.80
N ASP A 103 4.00 -14.04 -0.38
CA ASP A 103 4.27 -13.76 1.03
C ASP A 103 3.59 -12.47 1.50
N LYS A 104 2.32 -12.59 1.91
CA LYS A 104 1.54 -11.48 2.46
C LYS A 104 2.07 -10.97 3.79
N LYS A 105 2.82 -11.78 4.54
CA LYS A 105 3.36 -11.37 5.83
C LYS A 105 4.53 -10.41 5.61
N GLN A 106 5.45 -10.75 4.72
CA GLN A 106 6.55 -9.86 4.37
C GLN A 106 6.02 -8.58 3.70
N ALA A 107 5.12 -8.71 2.73
CA ALA A 107 4.49 -7.57 2.07
C ALA A 107 3.80 -6.60 3.05
N TRP A 108 3.17 -7.13 4.10
CA TRP A 108 2.58 -6.31 5.16
C TRP A 108 3.64 -5.55 5.96
N GLN A 109 4.76 -6.18 6.30
CA GLN A 109 5.86 -5.53 7.01
C GLN A 109 6.53 -4.44 6.17
N ASP A 110 6.69 -4.68 4.87
CA ASP A 110 7.20 -3.68 3.93
C ASP A 110 6.29 -2.43 3.93
N LEU A 111 4.96 -2.61 3.82
CA LEU A 111 4.00 -1.51 3.91
C LEU A 111 4.01 -0.78 5.26
N LEU A 112 4.21 -1.50 6.37
CA LEU A 112 4.41 -0.87 7.69
C LEU A 112 5.67 -0.01 7.70
N GLY A 113 6.76 -0.46 7.07
CA GLY A 113 7.98 0.33 6.92
C GLY A 113 7.74 1.65 6.18
N LEU A 114 6.93 1.64 5.12
CA LEU A 114 6.61 2.84 4.34
C LEU A 114 5.83 3.91 5.13
N THR A 115 5.16 3.54 6.22
CA THR A 115 4.55 4.53 7.13
C THR A 115 5.57 5.43 7.82
N LYS A 116 6.86 5.08 7.75
CA LYS A 116 7.99 5.83 8.30
C LYS A 116 8.90 6.40 7.19
N ALA A 117 8.45 6.38 5.94
CA ALA A 117 9.20 6.94 4.82
C ALA A 117 9.46 8.44 5.03
N GLY A 118 10.60 8.94 4.53
CA GLY A 118 10.94 10.37 4.61
C GLY A 118 10.00 11.26 3.79
N ASP A 119 9.30 10.69 2.80
CA ASP A 119 8.33 11.38 1.96
C ASP A 119 6.91 11.28 2.54
N ASP A 120 6.27 12.43 2.74
CA ASP A 120 4.95 12.54 3.37
C ASP A 120 3.86 11.86 2.55
N GLU A 121 3.92 11.98 1.22
CA GLU A 121 2.92 11.42 0.32
C GLU A 121 3.01 9.87 0.30
N VAL A 122 4.22 9.32 0.32
CA VAL A 122 4.45 7.87 0.50
C VAL A 122 3.84 7.38 1.81
N ARG A 123 4.07 8.09 2.94
CA ARG A 123 3.49 7.71 4.24
C ARG A 123 1.97 7.69 4.21
N GLU A 124 1.35 8.70 3.59
CA GLU A 124 -0.11 8.81 3.49
C GLU A 124 -0.71 7.68 2.65
N VAL A 125 -0.15 7.41 1.47
CA VAL A 125 -0.62 6.33 0.60
C VAL A 125 -0.40 4.97 1.27
N ALA A 126 0.73 4.77 1.96
CA ALA A 126 1.01 3.52 2.68
C ALA A 126 -0.07 3.20 3.73
N ALA A 127 -0.54 4.19 4.50
CA ALA A 127 -1.63 3.95 5.46
C ALA A 127 -2.97 3.62 4.81
N PHE A 128 -3.30 4.28 3.69
CA PHE A 128 -4.49 3.91 2.93
C PHE A 128 -4.41 2.47 2.40
N VAL A 129 -3.22 2.09 1.90
CA VAL A 129 -2.93 0.74 1.43
C VAL A 129 -3.01 -0.28 2.56
N LEU A 130 -2.41 -0.02 3.73
CA LEU A 130 -2.51 -0.89 4.91
C LEU A 130 -3.96 -1.12 5.33
N GLY A 131 -4.77 -0.05 5.41
CA GLY A 131 -6.19 -0.15 5.71
C GLY A 131 -6.96 -1.03 4.72
N SER A 132 -6.67 -0.89 3.43
CA SER A 132 -7.32 -1.65 2.36
C SER A 132 -6.84 -3.11 2.28
N ALA A 133 -5.54 -3.33 2.52
CA ALA A 133 -4.88 -4.64 2.51
C ALA A 133 -5.22 -5.48 3.74
N PHE A 134 -5.69 -4.87 4.84
CA PHE A 134 -6.02 -5.55 6.09
C PHE A 134 -6.95 -6.76 5.90
N SER A 135 -7.93 -6.68 4.99
CA SER A 135 -8.85 -7.81 4.73
C SER A 135 -8.12 -9.07 4.21
N GLN A 136 -6.96 -8.86 3.59
CA GLN A 136 -6.20 -9.84 2.82
C GLN A 136 -5.06 -10.46 3.64
N VAL A 137 -4.69 -9.89 4.79
CA VAL A 137 -3.69 -10.48 5.67
C VAL A 137 -4.22 -11.76 6.34
N PRO A 138 -3.38 -12.82 6.46
CA PRO A 138 -3.79 -14.05 7.13
C PRO A 138 -4.07 -13.85 8.63
N ASP A 139 -3.21 -13.09 9.32
CA ASP A 139 -3.29 -12.84 10.76
C ASP A 139 -3.79 -11.41 11.03
N LYS A 140 -5.11 -11.28 11.21
CA LYS A 140 -5.77 -9.98 11.43
C LYS A 140 -5.53 -9.43 12.83
N ASP A 141 -5.31 -10.31 13.80
CA ASP A 141 -5.06 -9.88 15.17
C ASP A 141 -3.67 -9.25 15.26
N GLN A 142 -2.66 -9.89 14.66
CA GLN A 142 -1.32 -9.30 14.56
C GLN A 142 -1.33 -8.00 13.73
N ALA A 143 -2.01 -8.00 12.57
CA ALA A 143 -2.11 -6.80 11.74
C ALA A 143 -2.77 -5.63 12.51
N TRP A 144 -3.78 -5.91 13.34
CA TRP A 144 -4.41 -4.89 14.19
C TRP A 144 -3.42 -4.36 15.24
N GLN A 145 -2.68 -5.26 15.90
CA GLN A 145 -1.67 -4.86 16.88
C GLN A 145 -0.52 -4.05 16.27
N ASP A 146 -0.10 -4.36 15.04
CA ASP A 146 0.90 -3.60 14.32
C ASP A 146 0.43 -2.15 14.10
N LEU A 147 -0.79 -1.97 13.57
CA LEU A 147 -1.39 -0.65 13.37
C LEU A 147 -1.60 0.11 14.69
N HIS A 148 -2.05 -0.59 15.74
CA HIS A 148 -2.21 -0.01 17.06
C HIS A 148 -0.87 0.45 17.65
N THR A 149 0.20 -0.32 17.47
CA THR A 149 1.55 0.04 17.93
C THR A 149 2.05 1.32 17.24
N LEU A 150 1.80 1.50 15.94
CA LEU A 150 2.17 2.72 15.22
C LEU A 150 1.49 3.99 15.76
N THR A 151 0.34 3.88 16.45
CA THR A 151 -0.29 5.04 17.11
C THR A 151 0.48 5.56 18.32
N GLN A 152 1.49 4.81 18.77
CA GLN A 152 2.37 5.15 19.89
C GLN A 152 3.77 5.59 19.41
N ASP A 153 3.98 5.72 18.10
CA ASP A 153 5.25 6.16 17.53
C ASP A 153 5.60 7.59 18.00
N GLU A 154 6.88 7.95 18.03
CA GLU A 154 7.33 9.28 18.46
C GLU A 154 6.99 10.36 17.41
N ASP A 155 6.93 9.99 16.13
CA ASP A 155 6.57 10.89 15.04
C ASP A 155 5.04 11.06 14.94
N CYS A 156 4.57 12.32 14.96
CA CYS A 156 3.14 12.63 14.86
C CYS A 156 2.52 12.22 13.53
N GLU A 157 3.28 12.26 12.45
CA GLU A 157 2.80 11.86 11.14
C GLU A 157 2.60 10.34 11.08
N VAL A 158 3.54 9.56 11.62
CA VAL A 158 3.39 8.09 11.74
C VAL A 158 2.13 7.75 12.54
N ARG A 159 1.92 8.45 13.68
CA ARG A 159 0.72 8.25 14.50
C ARG A 159 -0.57 8.62 13.74
N ARG A 160 -0.59 9.71 12.97
CA ARG A 160 -1.74 10.15 12.17
C ARG A 160 -2.10 9.14 11.10
N VAL A 161 -1.11 8.63 10.36
CA VAL A 161 -1.33 7.65 9.29
C VAL A 161 -1.80 6.31 9.87
N ALA A 162 -1.27 5.90 11.04
CA ALA A 162 -1.74 4.72 11.76
C ALA A 162 -3.22 4.82 12.18
N ALA A 163 -3.65 5.97 12.71
CA ALA A 163 -5.05 6.21 13.06
C ALA A 163 -5.98 6.11 11.83
N THR A 164 -5.50 6.56 10.66
CA THR A 164 -6.22 6.42 9.39
C THR A 164 -6.34 4.96 8.96
N ALA A 165 -5.26 4.18 9.07
CA ALA A 165 -5.27 2.75 8.75
C ALA A 165 -6.21 1.97 9.68
N LEU A 166 -6.17 2.23 11.00
CA LEU A 166 -7.09 1.62 11.98
C LEU A 166 -8.56 1.92 11.66
N ARG A 167 -8.87 3.16 11.28
CA ARG A 167 -10.22 3.58 10.86
C ARG A 167 -10.73 2.72 9.70
N LEU A 168 -9.89 2.48 8.70
CA LEU A 168 -10.25 1.67 7.53
C LEU A 168 -10.34 0.17 7.87
N ALA A 169 -9.47 -0.32 8.76
CA ALA A 169 -9.38 -1.72 9.15
C ALA A 169 -10.45 -2.17 10.15
N PHE A 170 -11.06 -1.26 10.91
CA PHE A 170 -11.97 -1.62 12.02
C PHE A 170 -13.07 -2.58 11.62
N SER A 171 -13.74 -2.35 10.48
CA SER A 171 -14.84 -3.21 10.02
C SER A 171 -14.39 -4.63 9.67
N LEU A 172 -13.08 -4.87 9.53
CA LEU A 172 -12.49 -6.13 9.11
C LEU A 172 -11.87 -6.95 10.26
N VAL A 173 -11.67 -6.36 11.44
CA VAL A 173 -11.11 -7.08 12.59
C VAL A 173 -12.09 -8.14 13.13
N PRO A 174 -11.65 -9.36 13.48
CA PRO A 174 -12.53 -10.39 14.03
C PRO A 174 -13.09 -10.02 15.41
N ASN A 175 -12.24 -9.52 16.31
CA ASN A 175 -12.61 -9.14 17.67
C ASN A 175 -12.95 -7.64 17.75
N LYS A 176 -14.24 -7.31 17.56
CA LYS A 176 -14.73 -5.93 17.61
C LYS A 176 -14.60 -5.29 18.99
N ASP A 177 -14.78 -6.07 20.05
CA ASP A 177 -14.76 -5.54 21.42
C ASP A 177 -13.38 -5.03 21.80
N GLN A 178 -12.32 -5.80 21.49
CA GLN A 178 -10.94 -5.38 21.73
C GLN A 178 -10.61 -4.13 20.90
N ALA A 179 -10.91 -4.16 19.61
CA ALA A 179 -10.66 -3.03 18.72
C ALA A 179 -11.40 -1.75 19.16
N TRP A 180 -12.63 -1.90 19.64
CA TRP A 180 -13.42 -0.81 20.19
C TRP A 180 -12.78 -0.23 21.46
N GLN A 181 -12.31 -1.09 22.38
CA GLN A 181 -11.61 -0.64 23.59
C GLN A 181 -10.30 0.10 23.25
N ASP A 182 -9.54 -0.41 22.29
CA ASP A 182 -8.31 0.22 21.81
C ASP A 182 -8.60 1.61 21.25
N LEU A 183 -9.58 1.73 20.33
CA LEU A 183 -9.99 3.02 19.78
C LEU A 183 -10.52 3.98 20.85
N ARG A 184 -11.32 3.49 21.81
CA ARG A 184 -11.77 4.31 22.96
C ARG A 184 -10.60 4.85 23.77
N ARG A 185 -9.55 4.06 23.99
CA ARG A 185 -8.34 4.53 24.66
C ARG A 185 -7.65 5.62 23.85
N LEU A 186 -7.56 5.46 22.52
CA LEU A 186 -6.94 6.44 21.62
C LEU A 186 -7.69 7.79 21.57
N THR A 187 -8.99 7.84 21.91
CA THR A 187 -9.70 9.13 22.06
C THR A 187 -9.14 10.03 23.16
N ARG A 188 -8.34 9.47 24.07
CA ARG A 188 -7.67 10.19 25.17
C ARG A 188 -6.17 10.40 24.91
N HIS A 189 -5.69 10.11 23.71
CA HIS A 189 -4.29 10.28 23.34
C HIS A 189 -3.88 11.76 23.36
N ASP A 190 -2.63 12.08 23.67
CA ASP A 190 -2.15 13.47 23.76
C ASP A 190 -2.10 14.17 22.40
N ASP A 191 -1.82 13.40 21.34
CA ASP A 191 -1.85 13.85 19.95
C ASP A 191 -3.28 14.05 19.42
N ARG A 192 -3.57 15.23 18.87
CA ARG A 192 -4.89 15.61 18.34
C ARG A 192 -5.30 14.78 17.12
N GLU A 193 -4.37 14.42 16.26
CA GLU A 193 -4.63 13.68 15.02
C GLU A 193 -5.02 12.24 15.35
N VAL A 194 -4.33 11.62 16.31
CA VAL A 194 -4.68 10.30 16.83
C VAL A 194 -6.07 10.30 17.45
N ARG A 195 -6.39 11.31 18.27
CA ARG A 195 -7.73 11.45 18.85
C ARG A 195 -8.80 11.58 17.75
N ARG A 196 -8.55 12.40 16.73
CA ARG A 196 -9.50 12.59 15.62
C ARG A 196 -9.73 11.27 14.88
N GLY A 197 -8.66 10.59 14.47
CA GLY A 197 -8.78 9.31 13.75
C GLY A 197 -9.51 8.25 14.58
N ALA A 198 -9.26 8.19 15.88
CA ALA A 198 -9.97 7.31 16.80
C ALA A 198 -11.48 7.63 16.90
N VAL A 199 -11.84 8.91 17.00
CA VAL A 199 -13.25 9.35 17.02
C VAL A 199 -13.95 9.04 15.69
N GLU A 200 -13.29 9.27 14.55
CA GLU A 200 -13.83 8.94 13.23
C GLU A 200 -14.02 7.42 13.07
N ALA A 201 -13.05 6.62 13.51
CA ALA A 201 -13.15 5.16 13.51
C ALA A 201 -14.30 4.66 14.39
N LEU A 202 -14.45 5.20 15.60
CA LEU A 202 -15.57 4.88 16.49
C LEU A 202 -16.91 5.31 15.89
N GLY A 203 -16.97 6.46 15.20
CA GLY A 203 -18.16 6.92 14.49
C GLY A 203 -18.60 5.95 13.39
N LEU A 204 -17.66 5.40 12.62
CA LEU A 204 -17.93 4.35 11.63
C LEU A 204 -18.29 3.00 12.28
N ALA A 205 -17.67 2.70 13.42
CA ALA A 205 -17.90 1.48 14.20
C ALA A 205 -19.26 1.46 14.92
N PHE A 206 -19.86 2.62 15.19
CA PHE A 206 -21.07 2.75 16.01
C PHE A 206 -22.24 1.91 15.46
N SER A 207 -22.32 1.71 14.13
CA SER A 207 -23.33 0.85 13.50
C SER A 207 -22.95 -0.64 13.47
N LEU A 208 -21.72 -0.99 13.84
CA LEU A 208 -21.14 -2.32 13.70
C LEU A 208 -20.98 -3.07 15.04
N VAL A 209 -21.19 -2.40 16.18
CA VAL A 209 -21.13 -3.00 17.52
C VAL A 209 -22.54 -3.02 18.13
N PRO A 210 -23.10 -4.19 18.52
CA PRO A 210 -24.40 -4.26 19.18
C PRO A 210 -24.43 -3.55 20.54
N ASP A 211 -25.61 -3.06 20.94
CA ASP A 211 -25.83 -2.29 22.19
C ASP A 211 -25.28 -2.94 23.47
N GLU A 212 -25.13 -4.27 23.50
CA GLU A 212 -24.59 -4.99 24.66
C GLU A 212 -23.13 -4.59 24.99
N GLY A 213 -22.34 -4.18 23.98
CA GLY A 213 -20.97 -3.66 24.17
C GLY A 213 -20.91 -2.20 24.66
N LEU A 214 -22.05 -1.48 24.66
CA LEU A 214 -22.17 -0.08 25.11
C LEU A 214 -22.64 0.05 26.57
N SER A 215 -23.07 -1.06 27.18
CA SER A 215 -23.68 -1.12 28.52
C SER A 215 -22.75 -0.73 29.69
N GLY A 216 -21.45 -0.50 29.42
CA GLY A 216 -20.47 -0.05 30.41
C GLY A 216 -20.14 1.44 30.41
N SER A 217 -20.73 2.25 29.53
CA SER A 217 -20.46 3.71 29.48
C SER A 217 -21.72 4.51 29.74
N SER A 218 -21.88 4.93 30.99
CA SER A 218 -22.60 6.16 31.31
C SER A 218 -21.92 7.29 30.54
N PHE A 219 -22.62 7.91 29.60
CA PHE A 219 -22.22 9.20 29.07
C PHE A 219 -22.43 10.23 30.20
N PRO A 220 -21.41 11.03 30.59
CA PRO A 220 -21.65 12.18 31.43
C PRO A 220 -22.45 13.21 30.62
N ASP A 221 -23.50 13.75 31.24
CA ASP A 221 -24.29 14.90 30.74
C ASP A 221 -23.41 16.11 30.37
#